data_AF-A0A817KNY8-F1
#
_entry.id   AF-A0A817KNY8-F1
#
_cell.length_a   1.000
_cell.length_b   1.000
_cell.length_c   1.000
_cell.angle_alpha   90.00
_cell.angle_beta   90.00
_cell.angle_gamma   90.00
#
_symmetry.space_group_name_H-M   'P 1'
#
loop_
_entity.id
_entity.type
_entity.pdbx_description
1 polymer ?
#
loop_
_entity_poly.entity_id
_entity_poly.type
_entity_poly.pdbx_seq_one_letter_code
_entity_poly.pdbx_strand_id
1 'polypeptide(L)'
;MGFNDSEIAALIGGHSMGGCHINRSGYDGHWTATPNTFSNKFFRSLLEEHWQERQWNGPKQFEDVRTKFLMILSTDMALIQDPEFKKYVVEYAKDNDLFSKSFSAAFEKLLELGVDFQKRG
;
A
#
# COMPACT_ATOMS: atom_id res chain seq x y z
N MET A 1 -9.50 14.74 2.70
CA MET A 1 -10.36 13.63 2.21
C MET A 1 -11.18 12.96 3.31
N GLY A 2 -11.02 13.31 4.60
CA GLY A 2 -11.91 12.81 5.66
C GLY A 2 -11.63 11.37 6.11
N PHE A 3 -10.42 10.86 5.86
CA PHE A 3 -9.96 9.54 6.31
C PHE A 3 -9.17 9.65 7.60
N ASN A 4 -9.32 8.67 8.48
CA ASN A 4 -8.45 8.48 9.63
C ASN A 4 -7.21 7.61 9.25
N ASP A 5 -6.27 7.47 10.17
CA ASP A 5 -4.99 6.79 9.92
C ASP A 5 -5.15 5.31 9.53
N SER A 6 -6.13 4.61 10.10
CA SER A 6 -6.40 3.21 9.74
C SER A 6 -6.94 3.08 8.32
N GLU A 7 -7.86 3.98 7.92
CA GLU A 7 -8.40 4.03 6.56
C GLU A 7 -7.32 4.39 5.53
N ILE A 8 -6.44 5.34 5.86
CA ILE A 8 -5.31 5.72 5.01
C ILE A 8 -4.36 4.52 4.82
N ALA A 9 -3.96 3.86 5.91
CA ALA A 9 -3.08 2.69 5.85
C ALA A 9 -3.71 1.55 5.04
N ALA A 10 -5.01 1.29 5.25
CA ALA A 10 -5.75 0.28 4.49
C ALA A 10 -5.73 0.62 3.00
N LEU A 11 -6.11 1.84 2.61
CA LEU A 11 -6.13 2.28 1.21
C LEU A 11 -4.78 2.17 0.52
N ILE A 12 -3.67 2.54 1.20
CA ILE A 12 -2.31 2.36 0.66
C ILE A 12 -1.96 0.88 0.47
N GLY A 13 -2.52 -0.02 1.30
CA GLY A 13 -2.47 -1.47 1.10
C GLY A 13 -3.02 -1.96 -0.25
N GLY A 14 -3.71 -1.10 -1.01
CA GLY A 14 -4.04 -1.33 -2.42
C GLY A 14 -2.81 -1.60 -3.30
N HIS A 15 -1.63 -1.12 -2.91
CA HIS A 15 -0.34 -1.47 -3.53
C HIS A 15 0.01 -2.97 -3.42
N SER A 16 -0.78 -3.78 -2.71
CA SER A 16 -0.71 -5.25 -2.82
C SER A 16 -0.88 -5.76 -4.26
N MET A 17 -1.56 -4.99 -5.12
CA MET A 17 -1.75 -5.28 -6.53
C MET A 17 -1.01 -4.31 -7.45
N GLY A 18 -0.67 -4.80 -8.63
CA GLY A 18 -0.08 -4.02 -9.71
C GLY A 18 1.41 -3.72 -9.51
N GLY A 19 1.87 -2.68 -10.20
CA GLY A 19 3.24 -2.23 -10.20
C GLY A 19 3.36 -0.83 -10.81
N CYS A 20 4.52 -0.21 -10.61
CA CYS A 20 4.86 1.05 -11.24
C CYS A 20 5.39 0.84 -12.66
N HIS A 21 5.16 1.84 -13.51
CA HIS A 21 5.64 1.87 -14.88
C HIS A 21 6.34 3.19 -15.17
N ILE A 22 7.55 3.10 -15.72
CA ILE A 22 8.43 4.26 -15.97
C ILE A 22 7.70 5.35 -16.78
N ASN A 23 6.98 4.96 -17.82
CA ASN A 23 6.27 5.89 -18.71
C ASN A 23 4.96 6.46 -18.13
N ARG A 24 4.56 6.07 -16.92
CA ARG A 24 3.34 6.57 -16.24
C ARG A 24 3.67 7.38 -14.99
N SER A 25 4.54 6.85 -14.14
CA SER A 25 4.88 7.47 -12.84
C SER A 25 6.37 7.79 -12.68
N GLY A 26 7.22 7.35 -13.61
CA GLY A 26 8.67 7.41 -13.47
C GLY A 26 9.27 6.28 -12.62
N TYR A 27 8.48 5.65 -11.75
CA TYR A 27 8.88 4.51 -10.91
C TYR A 27 8.77 3.17 -11.67
N ASP A 28 9.40 2.12 -11.15
CA ASP A 28 9.46 0.82 -11.80
C ASP A 28 9.42 -0.35 -10.81
N GLY A 29 8.64 -1.39 -11.13
CA GLY A 29 8.60 -2.66 -10.39
C GLY A 29 7.29 -2.89 -9.61
N HIS A 30 7.21 -4.03 -8.92
CA HIS A 30 6.03 -4.47 -8.18
C HIS A 30 6.30 -4.46 -6.67
N TRP A 31 5.27 -4.16 -5.87
CA TRP A 31 5.38 -4.22 -4.41
C TRP A 31 5.33 -5.64 -3.86
N THR A 32 4.73 -6.58 -4.58
CA THR A 32 4.57 -7.97 -4.14
C THR A 32 5.01 -8.96 -5.21
N ALA A 33 5.39 -10.16 -4.78
CA ALA A 33 5.71 -11.27 -5.68
C ALA A 33 4.48 -11.84 -6.42
N THR A 34 3.27 -11.43 -6.02
CA THR A 34 2.00 -11.84 -6.64
C THR A 34 1.17 -10.60 -6.99
N PRO A 35 1.59 -9.81 -8.00
CA PRO A 35 1.00 -8.49 -8.28
C PRO A 35 -0.45 -8.55 -8.77
N ASN A 36 -0.95 -9.73 -9.15
CA ASN A 36 -2.33 -9.94 -9.58
C ASN A 36 -3.21 -10.57 -8.48
N THR A 37 -2.78 -10.52 -7.22
CA THR A 37 -3.50 -11.12 -6.09
C THR A 37 -3.61 -10.11 -4.94
N PHE A 38 -4.84 -9.72 -4.64
CA PHE A 38 -5.13 -8.88 -3.48
C PHE A 38 -4.91 -9.67 -2.19
N SER A 39 -4.00 -9.19 -1.33
CA SER A 39 -3.68 -9.82 -0.05
C SER A 39 -2.89 -8.86 0.83
N ASN A 40 -2.74 -9.18 2.11
CA ASN A 40 -1.93 -8.39 3.05
C ASN A 40 -0.40 -8.52 2.85
N LYS A 41 0.05 -9.16 1.76
CA LYS A 41 1.49 -9.37 1.48
C LYS A 41 2.28 -8.07 1.38
N PHE A 42 1.64 -6.98 0.95
CA PHE A 42 2.27 -5.65 0.97
C PHE A 42 2.78 -5.30 2.37
N PHE A 43 1.92 -5.38 3.39
CA PHE A 43 2.29 -5.06 4.77
C PHE A 43 3.32 -6.04 5.33
N ARG A 44 3.19 -7.33 4.99
CA ARG A 44 4.18 -8.35 5.38
C ARG A 44 5.55 -8.06 4.81
N SER A 45 5.67 -7.84 3.50
CA SER A 45 6.94 -7.50 2.86
C SER A 45 7.53 -6.19 3.40
N LEU A 46 6.69 -5.18 3.65
CA LEU A 46 7.13 -3.91 4.23
C LEU A 46 7.79 -4.08 5.62
N LEU A 47 7.35 -5.06 6.42
CA LEU A 47 7.92 -5.36 7.75
C LEU A 47 9.05 -6.40 7.72
N GLU A 48 8.96 -7.40 6.86
CA GLU A 48 9.81 -8.60 6.87
C GLU A 48 11.05 -8.46 5.97
N GLU A 49 10.99 -7.64 4.90
CA GLU A 49 12.11 -7.46 3.98
C GLU A 49 13.09 -6.37 4.46
N HIS A 50 14.34 -6.52 4.04
CA HIS A 50 15.34 -5.46 4.17
C HIS A 50 15.36 -4.61 2.91
N TRP A 51 15.16 -3.31 3.06
CA TRP A 51 15.07 -2.37 1.95
C TRP A 51 16.36 -1.55 1.82
N GLN A 52 16.82 -1.39 0.59
CA GLN A 52 17.91 -0.45 0.25
C GLN A 52 17.46 0.49 -0.85
N GLU A 53 18.06 1.67 -0.92
CA GLU A 53 17.78 2.60 -2.02
C GLU A 53 18.30 2.02 -3.35
N ARG A 54 17.42 1.95 -4.35
CA ARG A 54 17.76 1.47 -5.69
C ARG A 54 18.61 2.53 -6.40
N GLN A 55 19.76 2.12 -6.93
CA GLN A 55 20.65 3.01 -7.71
C GLN A 55 20.30 2.89 -9.19
N TRP A 56 19.62 3.90 -9.74
CA TRP A 56 19.11 3.89 -11.12
C TRP A 56 18.78 5.31 -11.60
N ASN A 57 18.41 5.45 -12.89
CA ASN A 57 18.12 6.76 -13.51
C ASN A 57 16.69 7.28 -13.27
N GLY A 58 15.96 6.70 -12.33
CA GLY A 58 14.60 7.09 -12.00
C GLY A 58 14.50 7.82 -10.65
N PRO A 59 13.29 8.18 -10.22
CA PRO A 59 13.05 8.76 -8.91
C PRO A 59 13.47 7.80 -7.79
N LYS A 60 13.69 8.36 -6.60
CA LYS A 60 14.09 7.61 -5.42
C LYS A 60 13.03 6.56 -5.04
N GLN A 61 13.40 5.30 -5.16
CA GLN A 61 12.66 4.14 -4.68
C GLN A 61 13.60 3.16 -4.00
N PHE A 62 13.04 2.22 -3.28
CA PHE A 62 13.78 1.17 -2.60
C PHE A 62 13.50 -0.18 -3.27
N GLU A 63 14.43 -1.10 -3.10
CA GLU A 63 14.35 -2.48 -3.54
C GLU A 63 14.72 -3.41 -2.39
N ASP A 64 14.19 -4.63 -2.42
CA ASP A 64 14.58 -5.62 -1.41
C ASP A 64 16.05 -6.04 -1.62
N VAL A 65 16.78 -6.16 -0.51
CA VAL A 65 18.22 -6.50 -0.54
C VAL A 65 18.44 -7.90 -1.12
N ARG A 66 17.53 -8.82 -0.83
CA ARG A 66 17.69 -10.25 -1.07
C ARG A 66 17.56 -10.64 -2.54
N THR A 67 16.55 -10.12 -3.23
CA THR A 67 16.18 -10.55 -4.59
C THR A 67 16.22 -9.43 -5.62
N LYS A 68 16.17 -8.15 -5.18
CA LYS A 68 16.10 -6.98 -6.08
C LYS A 68 14.86 -6.98 -6.97
N PHE A 69 13.85 -7.76 -6.61
CA PHE A 69 12.66 -7.98 -7.42
C PHE A 69 11.49 -7.11 -6.96
N LEU A 70 11.39 -6.89 -5.65
CA LEU A 70 10.36 -6.05 -5.06
C LEU A 70 10.83 -4.61 -5.02
N MET A 71 9.87 -3.69 -5.11
CA MET A 71 10.10 -2.27 -4.92
C MET A 71 9.18 -1.71 -3.84
N ILE A 72 9.61 -0.62 -3.21
CA ILE A 72 8.76 0.15 -2.31
C ILE A 72 9.08 1.64 -2.46
N LEU A 73 8.07 2.49 -2.33
CA LEU A 73 8.22 3.94 -2.46
C LEU A 73 8.60 4.57 -1.12
N SER A 74 9.11 5.80 -1.16
CA SER A 74 9.34 6.60 0.06
C SER A 74 8.04 6.82 0.85
N THR A 75 6.89 6.91 0.16
CA THR A 75 5.56 7.03 0.78
C THR A 75 5.13 5.77 1.51
N ASP A 76 5.48 4.60 0.98
CA ASP A 76 5.18 3.33 1.64
C ASP A 76 6.07 3.13 2.87
N MET A 77 7.35 3.50 2.78
CA MET A 77 8.27 3.49 3.93
C MET A 77 7.82 4.41 5.06
N ALA A 78 7.13 5.51 4.75
CA ALA A 78 6.58 6.40 5.76
C ALA A 78 5.61 5.67 6.72
N LEU A 79 4.89 4.65 6.25
CA LEU A 79 3.96 3.87 7.08
C LEU A 79 4.63 3.12 8.23
N ILE A 80 5.91 2.74 8.08
CA ILE A 80 6.67 2.05 9.15
C ILE A 80 7.60 2.98 9.93
N GLN A 81 7.85 4.18 9.41
CA GLN A 81 8.64 5.23 10.07
C GLN A 81 7.79 6.02 11.07
N ASP A 82 6.52 6.26 10.73
CA ASP A 82 5.57 6.90 11.62
C ASP A 82 4.97 5.88 12.61
N PRO A 83 5.08 6.10 13.94
CA PRO A 83 4.56 5.15 14.93
C PRO A 83 3.04 4.94 14.88
N GLU A 84 2.27 5.99 14.53
CA GLU A 84 0.81 5.92 14.47
C GLU A 84 0.33 5.11 13.27
N PHE A 85 1.00 5.20 12.13
CA PHE A 85 0.72 4.31 10.99
C PHE A 85 1.25 2.90 11.20
N LYS A 86 2.41 2.74 11.83
CA LYS A 86 3.07 1.45 12.00
C LYS A 86 2.19 0.44 12.75
N LYS A 87 1.39 0.88 13.71
CA LYS A 87 0.46 -0.01 14.43
C LYS A 87 -0.53 -0.71 13.49
N TYR A 88 -1.07 0.02 12.51
CA TYR A 88 -1.99 -0.54 11.51
C TYR A 88 -1.28 -1.42 10.49
N VAL A 89 -0.05 -1.06 10.09
CA VAL A 89 0.79 -1.94 9.26
C VAL A 89 0.99 -3.30 9.94
N VAL A 90 1.30 -3.30 11.24
CA VAL A 90 1.50 -4.53 12.03
C VAL A 90 0.20 -5.33 12.17
N GLU A 91 -0.94 -4.68 12.40
CA GLU A 91 -2.24 -5.34 12.48
C GLU A 91 -2.62 -5.99 11.15
N TYR A 92 -2.58 -5.24 10.05
CA TYR A 92 -2.94 -5.75 8.72
C TYR A 92 -1.96 -6.82 8.22
N ALA A 93 -0.67 -6.75 8.57
CA ALA A 93 0.28 -7.81 8.26
C ALA A 93 -0.06 -9.14 8.96
N LYS A 94 -0.64 -9.10 10.16
CA LYS A 94 -1.01 -10.29 10.94
C LYS A 94 -2.36 -10.88 10.51
N ASP A 95 -3.30 -10.05 10.07
CA ASP A 95 -4.67 -10.46 9.79
C ASP A 95 -5.13 -9.96 8.40
N ASN A 96 -5.18 -10.90 7.45
CA ASN A 96 -5.61 -10.61 6.08
C ASN A 96 -7.11 -10.30 5.97
N ASP A 97 -7.94 -10.87 6.84
CA ASP A 97 -9.38 -10.66 6.80
C ASP A 97 -9.72 -9.27 7.36
N LEU A 98 -9.04 -8.86 8.44
CA LEU A 98 -9.11 -7.51 8.96
C LEU A 98 -8.68 -6.48 7.91
N PHE A 99 -7.56 -6.72 7.23
CA PHE A 99 -7.13 -5.86 6.12
C PHE A 99 -8.19 -5.78 5.03
N SER A 100 -8.68 -6.91 4.53
CA SER A 100 -9.63 -6.96 3.41
C SER A 100 -10.94 -6.23 3.76
N LYS A 101 -11.44 -6.43 4.99
CA LYS A 101 -12.63 -5.73 5.50
C LYS A 101 -12.41 -4.22 5.62
N SER A 102 -11.26 -3.81 6.16
CA SER A 102 -10.92 -2.39 6.35
C SER A 102 -10.72 -1.69 5.01
N PHE A 103 -10.04 -2.33 4.07
CA PHE A 103 -9.86 -1.82 2.70
C PHE A 103 -11.21 -1.64 2.02
N SER A 104 -12.09 -2.66 2.06
CA SER A 104 -13.41 -2.59 1.43
C SER A 104 -14.21 -1.39 1.93
N ALA A 105 -14.29 -1.20 3.25
CA ALA A 105 -15.04 -0.09 3.84
C ALA A 105 -14.44 1.28 3.49
N ALA A 106 -13.10 1.41 3.55
CA ALA A 106 -12.42 2.66 3.21
C ALA A 106 -12.52 2.99 1.71
N PHE A 107 -12.46 1.97 0.85
CA PHE A 107 -12.55 2.12 -0.60
C PHE A 107 -13.99 2.43 -1.05
N GLU A 108 -15.00 1.81 -0.44
CA GLU A 108 -16.40 2.20 -0.61
C GLU A 108 -16.58 3.67 -0.24
N LYS A 109 -16.18 4.07 0.97
CA LYS A 109 -16.21 5.47 1.40
C LYS A 109 -15.52 6.41 0.42
N LEU A 110 -14.35 6.03 -0.12
CA LEU A 110 -13.62 6.79 -1.14
C LEU A 110 -14.43 7.00 -2.41
N LEU A 111 -15.04 5.94 -2.95
CA LEU A 111 -15.83 6.00 -4.17
C LEU A 111 -17.12 6.80 -4.01
N GLU A 112 -17.67 6.82 -2.80
CA GLU A 112 -18.89 7.55 -2.46
C GLU A 112 -18.67 9.02 -2.09
N LEU A 113 -17.40 9.47 -1.96
CA LEU A 113 -17.10 10.87 -1.64
C LEU A 113 -17.68 11.82 -2.71
N GLY A 114 -18.58 12.70 -2.27
CA GLY A 114 -19.21 13.70 -3.12
C GLY A 114 -20.45 13.22 -3.87
N VAL A 115 -20.91 11.99 -3.61
CA VAL A 115 -22.18 11.48 -4.17
C VAL A 115 -23.35 11.88 -3.29
N ASP A 116 -24.38 12.51 -3.87
CA ASP A 116 -25.68 12.70 -3.24
C ASP A 116 -26.56 11.48 -3.51
N PHE A 117 -26.58 10.54 -2.57
CA PHE A 117 -27.52 9.43 -2.58
C PHE A 117 -28.88 9.97 -2.18
N GLN A 118 -29.61 10.56 -3.14
CA GLN A 118 -30.99 10.95 -2.91
C GLN A 118 -31.72 9.79 -2.25
N LYS A 119 -32.32 10.06 -1.08
CA LYS A 119 -33.11 9.07 -0.35
C LYS A 119 -34.19 8.56 -1.30
N ARG A 120 -34.08 7.30 -1.72
CA ARG A 120 -35.20 6.63 -2.39
C ARG A 120 -36.39 6.71 -1.42
N GLY A 121 -37.39 7.49 -1.83
CA GLY A 121 -38.65 7.65 -1.09
C GLY A 121 -39.46 6.37 -1.07
#